data_AF-A0A845ZQM8-F1
#
_entry.id   AF-A0A845ZQM8-F1
#
_cell.length_a   1.000
_cell.length_b   1.000
_cell.length_c   1.000
_cell.angle_alpha   90.00
_cell.angle_beta   90.00
_cell.angle_gamma   90.00
#
_symmetry.space_group_name_H-M   'P 1'
#
loop_
_entity.id
_entity.type
_entity.pdbx_description
1 polymer ?
#
loop_
_entity_poly.entity_id
_entity_poly.type
_entity_poly.pdbx_seq_one_letter_code
_entity_poly.pdbx_strand_id
1 'polypeptide(L)'
;MSSKISSEIVEAQQRNEQVVVQELKEKREQVDEISAKLLTVKADDVTDIRYQLEDDKRKVAQEVDSLTRDKYISAAIQKYQEAKRFCCRTIEDSGSEADKRTLNQLLQQEEGVLKSGSVSRINATTEQLNQLGVTAQMKSPTFHLSLFAHLVDQTEDFVDPAEAIKLLNLGAKYFESRNVEKLEQVNLALLNLLPPDKKSKVTGMSGGTNIRKSQ
;
A
#
# COMPACT_ATOMS: atom_id res chain seq x y z
N MET A 1 21.78 12.78 0.92
CA MET A 1 20.94 13.84 1.52
C MET A 1 20.74 14.98 0.53
N SER A 2 21.81 15.61 0.03
CA SER A 2 21.71 16.67 -1.00
C SER A 2 20.91 16.24 -2.25
N SER A 3 21.06 14.99 -2.70
CA SER A 3 20.24 14.39 -3.77
C SER A 3 18.74 14.33 -3.44
N LYS A 4 18.38 13.95 -2.21
CA LYS A 4 16.99 13.90 -1.73
C LYS A 4 16.37 15.30 -1.62
N ILE A 5 17.13 16.28 -1.13
CA ILE A 5 16.65 17.67 -1.08
C ILE A 5 16.43 18.20 -2.51
N SER A 6 17.31 17.84 -3.45
CA SER A 6 17.16 18.24 -4.86
C SER A 6 15.89 17.68 -5.51
N SER A 7 15.54 16.42 -5.24
CA SER A 7 14.26 15.87 -5.71
C SER A 7 13.06 16.60 -5.07
N GLU A 8 13.11 16.87 -3.77
CA GLU A 8 12.04 17.61 -3.08
C GLU A 8 11.86 19.04 -3.61
N ILE A 9 12.96 19.73 -3.99
CA ILE A 9 12.92 21.04 -4.65
C ILE A 9 12.16 20.94 -5.98
N VAL A 10 12.50 19.96 -6.83
CA VAL A 10 11.83 19.77 -8.13
C VAL A 10 10.34 19.51 -7.94
N GLU A 11 9.98 18.66 -6.99
CA GLU A 11 8.58 18.36 -6.72
C GLU A 11 7.82 19.54 -6.11
N ALA A 12 8.45 20.33 -5.22
CA ALA A 12 7.87 21.56 -4.68
C ALA A 12 7.66 22.63 -5.78
N GLN A 13 8.57 22.70 -6.77
CA GLN A 13 8.40 23.55 -7.95
C GLN A 13 7.20 23.11 -8.79
N GLN A 14 7.01 21.80 -9.00
CA GLN A 14 5.83 21.27 -9.71
C GLN A 14 4.52 21.60 -8.99
N ARG A 15 4.55 21.70 -7.65
CA ARG A 15 3.41 22.12 -6.82
C ARG A 15 3.26 23.64 -6.69
N ASN A 16 4.13 24.44 -7.31
CA ASN A 16 4.18 25.90 -7.19
C ASN A 16 4.39 26.42 -5.75
N GLU A 17 5.04 25.65 -4.87
CA GLU A 17 5.32 26.00 -3.47
C GLU A 17 6.60 26.85 -3.39
N GLN A 18 6.59 28.09 -3.89
CA GLN A 18 7.81 28.90 -4.02
C GLN A 18 8.55 29.14 -2.69
N VAL A 19 7.83 29.29 -1.58
CA VAL A 19 8.43 29.46 -0.24
C VAL A 19 9.20 28.20 0.16
N VAL A 20 8.57 27.03 0.05
CA VAL A 20 9.20 25.73 0.36
C VAL A 20 10.41 25.48 -0.56
N VAL A 21 10.32 25.84 -1.84
CA VAL A 21 11.43 25.74 -2.79
C VAL A 21 12.64 26.56 -2.33
N GLN A 22 12.41 27.78 -1.87
CA GLN A 22 13.48 28.66 -1.41
C GLN A 22 14.13 28.12 -0.13
N GLU A 23 13.33 27.73 0.85
CA GLU A 23 13.82 27.17 2.11
C GLU A 23 14.58 25.85 1.88
N LEU A 24 14.09 24.97 1.00
CA LEU A 24 14.80 23.73 0.65
C LEU A 24 16.14 23.99 -0.07
N LYS A 25 16.24 25.03 -0.90
CA LYS A 25 17.52 25.42 -1.53
C LYS A 25 18.53 25.86 -0.49
N GLU A 26 18.12 26.64 0.51
CA GLU A 26 18.98 27.07 1.62
C GLU A 26 19.44 25.86 2.44
N LYS A 27 18.53 24.92 2.76
CA LYS A 27 18.92 23.66 3.44
C LYS A 27 19.85 22.80 2.61
N ARG A 28 19.72 22.79 1.28
CA ARG A 28 20.66 22.08 0.40
C ARG A 28 22.07 22.66 0.51
N GLU A 29 22.20 23.98 0.45
CA GLU A 29 23.49 24.66 0.58
C GLU A 29 24.15 24.37 1.93
N GLN A 30 23.37 24.37 3.02
CA GLN A 30 23.87 23.97 4.35
C GLN A 30 24.38 22.53 4.37
N VAL A 31 23.68 21.58 3.75
CA VAL A 31 24.14 20.19 3.64
C VAL A 31 25.42 20.08 2.82
N ASP A 32 25.53 20.83 1.73
CA ASP A 32 26.71 20.83 0.87
C ASP A 32 27.93 21.40 1.62
N GLU A 33 27.75 22.48 2.39
CA GLU A 33 28.79 23.06 3.25
C GLU A 33 29.22 22.11 4.38
N ILE A 34 28.26 21.48 5.08
CA ILE A 34 28.56 20.47 6.11
C ILE A 34 29.33 19.29 5.49
N SER A 35 28.94 18.85 4.30
CA SER A 35 29.61 17.74 3.59
C SER A 35 31.03 18.12 3.21
N ALA A 36 31.26 19.35 2.72
CA ALA A 36 32.59 19.85 2.42
C ALA A 36 33.48 19.91 3.68
N LYS A 37 32.94 20.39 4.81
CA LYS A 37 33.66 20.43 6.09
C LYS A 37 34.01 19.03 6.58
N LEU A 38 33.08 18.07 6.51
CA LEU A 38 33.34 16.67 6.90
C LEU A 38 34.44 16.01 6.08
N LEU A 39 34.64 16.39 4.81
CA LEU A 39 35.75 15.88 3.98
C LEU A 39 37.12 16.41 4.42
N THR A 40 37.17 17.56 5.09
CA THR A 40 38.41 18.16 5.59
C THR A 40 38.82 17.68 6.99
N VAL A 41 37.88 17.08 7.74
CA VAL A 41 38.13 16.47 9.04
C VAL A 41 38.76 15.09 8.83
N LYS A 42 39.85 14.77 9.56
CA LYS A 42 40.50 13.46 9.44
C LYS A 42 39.58 12.35 9.96
N ALA A 43 39.66 11.16 9.36
CA ALA A 43 38.76 10.04 9.68
C ALA A 43 38.89 9.51 11.12
N ASP A 44 40.06 9.68 11.74
CA ASP A 44 40.40 9.32 13.13
C ASP A 44 40.18 10.47 14.13
N ASP A 45 39.71 11.62 13.65
CA ASP A 45 39.48 12.80 14.45
C ASP A 45 38.17 12.64 15.25
N VAL A 46 38.29 12.23 16.51
CA VAL A 46 37.19 12.08 17.49
C VAL A 46 36.88 13.44 18.16
N THR A 47 37.18 14.55 17.49
CA THR A 47 37.00 15.91 18.02
C THR A 47 35.54 16.35 18.04
N ASP A 48 35.25 17.29 18.94
CA ASP A 48 33.96 17.96 19.07
C ASP A 48 33.43 18.52 17.74
N ILE A 49 34.33 18.87 16.81
CA ILE A 49 33.98 19.40 15.48
C ILE A 49 33.20 18.38 14.66
N ARG A 50 33.60 17.10 14.68
CA ARG A 50 32.90 16.06 13.93
C ARG A 50 31.50 15.80 14.52
N TYR A 51 31.40 15.76 15.84
CA TYR A 51 30.11 15.63 16.52
C TYR A 51 29.18 16.81 16.22
N GLN A 52 29.70 18.04 16.20
CA GLN A 52 28.94 19.24 15.86
C GLN A 52 28.40 19.16 14.42
N LEU A 53 29.23 18.77 13.45
CA LEU A 53 28.82 18.63 12.05
C LEU A 53 27.77 17.51 11.86
N GLU A 54 27.88 16.41 12.60
CA GLU A 54 26.86 15.36 12.59
C GLU A 54 25.53 15.82 13.22
N ASP A 55 25.58 16.61 14.30
CA ASP A 55 24.39 17.21 14.93
C ASP A 55 23.71 18.23 14.02
N ASP A 56 24.49 19.11 13.37
CA ASP A 56 23.98 20.09 12.40
C ASP A 56 23.32 19.39 11.20
N LYS A 57 23.91 18.29 10.72
CA LYS A 57 23.30 17.45 9.68
C LYS A 57 21.96 16.86 10.13
N ARG A 58 21.83 16.45 11.39
CA ARG A 58 20.55 15.95 11.95
C ARG A 58 19.51 17.06 12.04
N LYS A 59 19.89 18.27 12.46
CA LYS A 59 18.99 19.44 12.50
C LYS A 59 18.47 19.78 11.11
N VAL A 60 19.35 19.87 10.11
CA VAL A 60 18.92 20.15 8.73
C VAL A 60 17.98 19.06 8.20
N ALA A 61 18.20 17.79 8.58
CA ALA A 61 17.29 16.72 8.21
C ALA A 61 15.88 16.90 8.82
N GLN A 62 15.80 17.28 10.10
CA GLN A 62 14.53 17.54 10.78
C GLN A 62 13.77 18.71 10.14
N GLU A 63 14.47 19.77 9.75
CA GLU A 63 13.86 20.92 9.09
C GLU A 63 13.35 20.56 7.68
N VAL A 64 14.13 19.83 6.89
CA VAL A 64 13.69 19.33 5.58
C VAL A 64 12.46 18.42 5.71
N ASP A 65 12.44 17.54 6.70
CA ASP A 65 11.28 16.70 6.96
C ASP A 65 10.04 17.53 7.37
N SER A 66 10.23 18.62 8.12
CA SER A 66 9.16 19.56 8.46
C SER A 66 8.62 20.29 7.23
N LEU A 67 9.51 20.80 6.36
CA LEU A 67 9.17 21.54 5.14
C LEU A 67 8.39 20.70 4.12
N THR A 68 8.63 19.39 4.12
CA THR A 68 8.01 18.46 3.17
C THR A 68 6.83 17.68 3.77
N ARG A 69 6.53 17.88 5.06
CA ARG A 69 5.54 17.12 5.82
C ARG A 69 4.14 17.17 5.18
N ASP A 70 3.70 18.34 4.74
CA ASP A 70 2.36 18.55 4.22
C ASP A 70 2.10 17.70 2.97
N LYS A 71 3.07 17.63 2.05
CA LYS A 71 3.02 16.75 0.87
C LYS A 71 2.81 15.29 1.27
N TYR A 72 3.56 14.80 2.26
CA TYR A 72 3.42 13.42 2.72
C TYR A 72 2.05 13.16 3.38
N ILE A 73 1.53 14.13 4.14
CA ILE A 73 0.18 14.07 4.70
C ILE A 73 -0.85 14.04 3.58
N SER A 74 -0.79 14.95 2.60
CA SER A 74 -1.71 14.99 1.46
C SER A 74 -1.71 13.68 0.68
N ALA A 75 -0.53 13.11 0.40
CA ALA A 75 -0.43 11.82 -0.27
C ALA A 75 -1.05 10.68 0.55
N ALA A 76 -0.86 10.67 1.87
CA ALA A 76 -1.48 9.69 2.76
C ALA A 76 -3.01 9.83 2.79
N ILE A 77 -3.53 11.07 2.84
CA ILE A 77 -4.96 11.35 2.78
C ILE A 77 -5.55 10.86 1.44
N GLN A 78 -4.86 11.07 0.32
CA GLN A 78 -5.33 10.58 -0.97
C GLN A 78 -5.48 9.05 -0.99
N LYS A 79 -4.45 8.32 -0.52
CA LYS A 79 -4.49 6.86 -0.41
C LYS A 79 -5.61 6.38 0.52
N TYR A 80 -5.80 7.08 1.64
CA TYR A 80 -6.91 6.82 2.55
C TYR A 80 -8.27 6.96 1.84
N GLN A 81 -8.48 8.03 1.06
CA GLN A 81 -9.73 8.25 0.34
C GLN A 81 -9.98 7.19 -0.73
N GLU A 82 -8.93 6.71 -1.41
CA GLU A 82 -9.02 5.58 -2.35
C GLU A 82 -9.42 4.29 -1.64
N ALA A 83 -8.76 3.94 -0.54
CA ALA A 83 -9.08 2.77 0.28
C ALA A 83 -10.51 2.83 0.84
N LYS A 84 -10.94 4.02 1.31
CA LYS A 84 -12.31 4.26 1.78
C LYS A 84 -13.32 4.00 0.67
N ARG A 85 -13.12 4.58 -0.52
CA ARG A 85 -14.04 4.37 -1.67
C ARG A 85 -14.13 2.89 -2.05
N PHE A 86 -13.00 2.20 -2.12
CA PHE A 86 -12.97 0.76 -2.40
C PHE A 86 -13.74 -0.03 -1.33
N CYS A 87 -13.40 0.15 -0.06
CA CYS A 87 -14.00 -0.57 1.06
C CYS A 87 -15.52 -0.32 1.15
N CYS A 88 -15.97 0.94 1.05
CA CYS A 88 -17.38 1.29 1.10
C CYS A 88 -18.18 0.60 -0.01
N ARG A 89 -17.70 0.66 -1.26
CA ARG A 89 -18.38 0.01 -2.40
C ARG A 89 -18.48 -1.50 -2.20
N THR A 90 -17.38 -2.14 -1.83
CA THR A 90 -17.36 -3.59 -1.61
C THR A 90 -18.33 -4.03 -0.51
N ILE A 91 -18.40 -3.27 0.59
CA ILE A 91 -19.30 -3.57 1.71
C ILE A 91 -20.76 -3.29 1.35
N GLU A 92 -21.04 -2.24 0.57
CA GLU A 92 -22.38 -1.96 0.04
C GLU A 92 -22.87 -3.10 -0.85
N ASP A 93 -22.01 -3.60 -1.73
CA ASP A 93 -22.35 -4.65 -2.70
C ASP A 93 -22.47 -6.05 -2.05
N SER A 94 -21.62 -6.36 -1.06
CA SER A 94 -21.46 -7.75 -0.58
C SER A 94 -21.02 -7.92 0.88
N GLY A 95 -20.98 -6.83 1.66
CA GLY A 95 -20.55 -6.88 3.05
C GLY A 95 -21.60 -7.47 4.00
N SER A 96 -21.12 -8.22 5.00
CA SER A 96 -21.97 -8.69 6.10
C SER A 96 -22.32 -7.56 7.09
N GLU A 97 -23.30 -7.81 7.96
CA GLU A 97 -23.62 -6.88 9.07
C GLU A 97 -22.44 -6.70 10.06
N ALA A 98 -21.51 -7.66 10.12
CA ALA A 98 -20.27 -7.47 10.87
C ALA A 98 -19.34 -6.47 10.15
N ASP A 99 -19.16 -6.62 8.84
CA ASP A 99 -18.29 -5.73 8.04
C ASP A 99 -18.81 -4.28 8.05
N LYS A 100 -20.14 -4.10 7.92
CA LYS A 100 -20.77 -2.76 8.03
C LYS A 100 -20.52 -2.11 9.38
N ARG A 101 -20.60 -2.87 10.48
CA ARG A 101 -20.32 -2.35 11.82
C ARG A 101 -18.86 -1.94 11.96
N THR A 102 -17.92 -2.76 11.49
CA THR A 102 -16.49 -2.42 11.50
C THR A 102 -16.19 -1.19 10.64
N LEU A 103 -16.75 -1.10 9.44
CA LEU A 103 -16.60 0.08 8.58
C LEU A 103 -17.11 1.35 9.29
N ASN A 104 -18.30 1.29 9.88
CA ASN A 104 -18.87 2.44 10.60
C ASN A 104 -17.97 2.90 11.76
N GLN A 105 -17.36 1.97 12.50
CA GLN A 105 -16.41 2.31 13.56
C GLN A 105 -15.16 3.01 13.02
N LEU A 106 -14.62 2.55 11.89
CA LEU A 106 -13.47 3.20 11.24
C LEU A 106 -13.83 4.61 10.75
N LEU A 107 -15.03 4.79 10.18
CA LEU A 107 -15.50 6.10 9.69
C LEU A 107 -15.78 7.09 10.83
N GLN A 108 -16.26 6.63 11.99
CA GLN A 108 -16.45 7.49 13.17
C GLN A 108 -15.13 8.10 13.68
N GLN A 109 -13.99 7.44 13.43
CA GLN A 109 -12.67 7.92 13.84
C GLN A 109 -11.95 8.75 12.76
N GLU A 110 -12.53 8.83 11.55
CA GLU A 110 -11.90 9.45 10.37
C GLU A 110 -11.42 10.86 10.66
N GLU A 111 -12.30 11.72 11.17
CA GLU A 111 -11.98 13.12 11.41
C GLU A 111 -10.76 13.28 12.34
N GLY A 112 -10.72 12.49 13.42
CA GLY A 112 -9.60 12.50 14.37
C GLY A 112 -8.30 11.94 13.76
N VAL A 113 -8.39 10.97 12.86
CA VAL A 113 -7.23 10.42 12.14
C VAL A 113 -6.69 11.45 11.15
N LEU A 114 -7.54 12.05 10.31
CA LEU A 114 -7.13 12.99 9.27
C LEU A 114 -6.60 14.30 9.85
N LYS A 115 -7.20 14.81 10.93
CA LYS A 115 -6.73 16.03 11.62
C LYS A 115 -5.48 15.83 12.45
N SER A 116 -5.05 14.60 12.72
CA SER A 116 -3.87 14.33 13.56
C SER A 116 -2.55 14.80 12.93
N GLY A 117 -2.51 15.04 11.62
CA GLY A 117 -1.27 15.34 10.89
C GLY A 117 -0.22 14.22 10.96
N SER A 118 -0.63 13.00 11.33
CA SER A 118 0.23 11.83 11.48
C SER A 118 0.09 10.92 10.27
N VAL A 119 1.11 10.93 9.40
CA VAL A 119 1.18 10.05 8.21
C VAL A 119 1.08 8.58 8.61
N SER A 120 1.76 8.17 9.68
CA SER A 120 1.73 6.79 10.16
C SER A 120 0.33 6.38 10.62
N ARG A 121 -0.40 7.26 11.33
CA ARG A 121 -1.77 6.99 11.76
C ARG A 121 -2.73 6.89 10.57
N ILE A 122 -2.63 7.80 9.61
CA ILE A 122 -3.45 7.77 8.38
C ILE A 122 -3.18 6.47 7.61
N ASN A 123 -1.91 6.09 7.44
CA ASN A 123 -1.54 4.85 6.75
C ASN A 123 -2.05 3.60 7.49
N ALA A 124 -1.99 3.57 8.82
CA ALA A 124 -2.50 2.44 9.61
C ALA A 124 -4.02 2.27 9.41
N THR A 125 -4.79 3.36 9.43
CA THR A 125 -6.24 3.29 9.18
C THR A 125 -6.54 2.98 7.70
N THR A 126 -5.72 3.45 6.77
CA THR A 126 -5.81 3.09 5.34
C THR A 126 -5.67 1.59 5.15
N GLU A 127 -4.68 0.97 5.82
CA GLU A 127 -4.46 -0.47 5.77
C GLU A 127 -5.65 -1.26 6.36
N GLN A 128 -6.24 -0.77 7.46
CA GLN A 128 -7.44 -1.38 8.03
C GLN A 128 -8.63 -1.36 7.06
N LEU A 129 -8.84 -0.25 6.35
CA LEU A 129 -9.89 -0.14 5.33
C LEU A 129 -9.63 -1.10 4.15
N ASN A 130 -8.39 -1.17 3.67
CA ASN A 130 -8.02 -2.09 2.59
C ASN A 130 -8.23 -3.55 3.00
N GLN A 131 -7.76 -3.94 4.19
CA GLN A 131 -7.91 -5.30 4.70
C GLN A 131 -9.39 -5.69 4.84
N LEU A 132 -10.21 -4.78 5.37
CA LEU A 132 -11.65 -5.00 5.50
C LEU A 132 -12.30 -5.15 4.10
N GLY A 133 -11.98 -4.25 3.16
CA GLY A 133 -12.49 -4.29 1.80
C GLY A 133 -12.10 -5.58 1.07
N VAL A 134 -10.83 -5.97 1.11
CA VAL A 134 -10.34 -7.22 0.49
C VAL A 134 -11.00 -8.44 1.14
N THR A 135 -11.13 -8.46 2.47
CA THR A 135 -11.80 -9.57 3.17
C THR A 135 -13.27 -9.70 2.79
N ALA A 136 -13.99 -8.58 2.68
CA ALA A 136 -15.38 -8.58 2.23
C ALA A 136 -15.50 -9.03 0.76
N GLN A 137 -14.61 -8.53 -0.12
CA GLN A 137 -14.58 -8.91 -1.53
C GLN A 137 -14.32 -10.40 -1.72
N MET A 138 -13.36 -10.97 -0.98
CA MET A 138 -13.03 -12.39 -1.06
C MET A 138 -14.16 -13.31 -0.62
N LYS A 139 -15.14 -12.80 0.15
CA LYS A 139 -16.36 -13.55 0.54
C LYS A 139 -17.54 -13.30 -0.41
N SER A 140 -17.36 -12.41 -1.38
CA SER A 140 -18.44 -11.97 -2.27
C SER A 140 -18.76 -13.05 -3.30
N PRO A 141 -20.04 -13.42 -3.47
CA PRO A 141 -20.48 -14.27 -4.58
C PRO A 141 -19.97 -13.80 -5.95
N THR A 142 -20.03 -12.49 -6.19
CA THR A 142 -19.62 -11.88 -7.46
C THR A 142 -18.12 -12.06 -7.72
N PHE A 143 -17.30 -12.00 -6.67
CA PHE A 143 -15.87 -12.27 -6.77
C PHE A 143 -15.61 -13.72 -7.22
N HIS A 144 -16.22 -14.71 -6.57
CA HIS A 144 -15.99 -16.12 -6.93
C HIS A 144 -16.52 -16.46 -8.33
N LEU A 145 -17.63 -15.87 -8.76
CA LEU A 145 -18.13 -16.03 -10.12
C LEU A 145 -17.15 -15.42 -11.13
N SER A 146 -16.68 -14.19 -10.89
CA SER A 146 -15.77 -13.51 -11.80
C SER A 146 -14.40 -14.19 -11.87
N LEU A 147 -13.88 -14.65 -10.73
CA LEU A 147 -12.64 -15.41 -10.64
C LEU A 147 -12.75 -16.73 -11.41
N PHE A 148 -13.86 -17.46 -11.26
CA PHE A 148 -14.05 -18.70 -12.00
C PHE A 148 -14.08 -18.45 -13.51
N ALA A 149 -14.84 -17.44 -13.97
CA ALA A 149 -14.87 -17.07 -15.38
C ALA A 149 -13.47 -16.73 -15.92
N HIS A 150 -12.67 -15.99 -15.15
CA HIS A 150 -11.29 -15.69 -15.52
C HIS A 150 -10.40 -16.94 -15.61
N LEU A 151 -10.56 -17.90 -14.69
CA LEU A 151 -9.81 -19.16 -14.68
C LEU A 151 -10.19 -20.07 -15.86
N VAL A 152 -11.44 -20.01 -16.34
CA VAL A 152 -11.87 -20.70 -17.57
C VAL A 152 -11.10 -20.16 -18.79
N ASP A 153 -10.86 -18.84 -18.84
CA ASP A 153 -10.09 -18.23 -19.94
C ASP A 153 -8.58 -18.54 -19.89
N GLN A 154 -8.09 -19.14 -18.81
CA GLN A 154 -6.67 -19.49 -18.58
C GLN A 154 -6.38 -20.99 -18.67
N THR A 155 -7.21 -21.75 -19.38
CA THR A 155 -7.10 -23.22 -19.48
C THR A 155 -5.71 -23.73 -19.90
N GLU A 156 -5.01 -23.01 -20.77
CA GLU A 156 -3.68 -23.41 -21.27
C GLU A 156 -2.55 -23.18 -20.25
N ASP A 157 -2.83 -22.44 -19.17
CA ASP A 157 -1.83 -22.00 -18.21
C ASP A 157 -1.66 -22.95 -17.03
N PHE A 158 -2.53 -23.96 -16.90
CA PHE A 158 -2.49 -24.90 -15.80
C PHE A 158 -1.35 -25.92 -15.96
N VAL A 159 -0.60 -26.13 -14.86
CA VAL A 159 0.51 -27.10 -14.79
C VAL A 159 0.03 -28.54 -14.95
N ASP A 160 -1.22 -28.83 -14.57
CA ASP A 160 -1.89 -30.12 -14.80
C ASP A 160 -3.22 -29.90 -15.56
N PRO A 161 -3.19 -29.96 -16.90
CA PRO A 161 -4.39 -29.76 -17.73
C PRO A 161 -5.48 -30.79 -17.49
N ALA A 162 -5.11 -32.05 -17.18
CA ALA A 162 -6.09 -33.12 -16.98
C ALA A 162 -6.89 -32.91 -15.69
N GLU A 163 -6.23 -32.50 -14.61
CA GLU A 163 -6.90 -32.14 -13.36
C GLU A 163 -7.69 -30.83 -13.49
N ALA A 164 -7.13 -29.84 -14.19
CA ALA A 164 -7.83 -28.58 -14.45
C ALA A 164 -9.15 -28.80 -15.20
N ILE A 165 -9.19 -29.66 -16.23
CA ILE A 165 -10.43 -29.99 -16.96
C ILE A 165 -11.51 -30.56 -16.02
N LYS A 166 -11.13 -31.46 -15.08
CA LYS A 166 -12.10 -32.00 -14.11
C LYS A 166 -12.65 -30.91 -13.20
N LEU A 167 -11.78 -30.05 -12.68
CA LEU A 167 -12.14 -28.94 -11.82
C LEU A 167 -13.01 -27.90 -12.55
N LEU A 168 -12.70 -27.57 -13.80
CA LEU A 168 -13.50 -26.66 -14.62
C LEU A 168 -14.90 -27.22 -14.90
N ASN A 169 -15.01 -28.50 -15.23
CA ASN A 169 -16.31 -29.16 -15.42
C ASN A 169 -17.14 -29.18 -14.12
N LEU A 170 -16.50 -29.39 -12.97
CA LEU A 170 -17.15 -29.34 -11.67
C LEU A 170 -17.57 -27.91 -11.30
N GLY A 171 -16.69 -26.95 -11.52
CA GLY A 171 -16.92 -25.52 -11.29
C GLY A 171 -18.06 -24.97 -12.15
N ALA A 172 -18.17 -25.39 -13.42
CA ALA A 172 -19.27 -24.99 -14.29
C ALA A 172 -20.64 -25.34 -13.68
N LYS A 173 -20.79 -26.53 -13.10
CA LYS A 173 -22.02 -26.94 -12.40
C LYS A 173 -22.32 -26.06 -11.19
N TYR A 174 -21.30 -25.71 -10.41
CA TYR A 174 -21.46 -24.84 -9.23
C TYR A 174 -21.71 -23.37 -9.62
N PHE A 175 -21.13 -22.92 -10.73
CA PHE A 175 -21.37 -21.61 -11.30
C PHE A 175 -22.82 -21.46 -11.76
N GLU A 176 -23.34 -22.44 -12.54
CA GLU A 176 -24.73 -22.46 -13.00
C GLU A 176 -25.74 -22.53 -11.85
N SER A 177 -25.47 -23.38 -10.86
CA SER A 177 -26.33 -23.53 -9.68
C SER A 177 -26.15 -22.41 -8.63
N ARG A 178 -25.25 -21.45 -8.87
CA ARG A 178 -24.86 -20.38 -7.93
C ARG A 178 -24.45 -20.91 -6.56
N ASN A 179 -23.85 -22.10 -6.50
CA ASN A 179 -23.30 -22.66 -5.27
C ASN A 179 -21.91 -22.06 -4.99
N VAL A 180 -21.90 -20.85 -4.44
CA VAL A 180 -20.68 -20.04 -4.21
C VAL A 180 -19.68 -20.75 -3.31
N GLU A 181 -20.15 -21.40 -2.23
CA GLU A 181 -19.28 -22.10 -1.27
C GLU A 181 -18.48 -23.22 -1.93
N LYS A 182 -19.13 -24.02 -2.79
CA LYS A 182 -18.42 -25.07 -3.54
C LYS A 182 -17.59 -24.50 -4.68
N LEU A 183 -18.04 -23.40 -5.29
CA LEU A 183 -17.29 -22.71 -6.34
C LEU A 183 -15.98 -22.10 -5.80
N GLU A 184 -15.99 -21.58 -4.57
CA GLU A 184 -14.79 -21.12 -3.87
C GLU A 184 -13.74 -22.24 -3.76
N GLN A 185 -14.15 -23.43 -3.34
CA GLN A 185 -13.25 -24.58 -3.23
C GLN A 185 -12.64 -24.97 -4.58
N VAL A 186 -13.44 -24.95 -5.65
CA VAL A 186 -12.95 -25.19 -7.01
C VAL A 186 -11.97 -24.10 -7.46
N ASN A 187 -12.30 -22.83 -7.20
CA ASN A 187 -11.42 -21.70 -7.53
C ASN A 187 -10.06 -21.82 -6.83
N LEU A 188 -10.04 -22.17 -5.54
CA LEU A 188 -8.80 -22.39 -4.79
C LEU A 188 -7.98 -23.55 -5.36
N ALA A 189 -8.64 -24.64 -5.76
CA ALA A 189 -7.97 -25.78 -6.39
C ALA A 189 -7.35 -25.39 -7.75
N LEU A 190 -8.10 -24.69 -8.60
CA LEU A 190 -7.61 -24.19 -9.90
C LEU A 190 -6.45 -23.21 -9.74
N LEU A 191 -6.53 -22.27 -8.78
CA LEU A 191 -5.43 -21.36 -8.46
C LEU A 191 -4.14 -22.08 -8.03
N ASN A 192 -4.25 -23.26 -7.43
CA ASN A 192 -3.09 -24.08 -7.07
C ASN A 192 -2.48 -24.83 -8.26
N LEU A 193 -3.21 -24.93 -9.38
CA LEU A 193 -2.70 -25.49 -10.63
C LEU A 193 -2.03 -24.44 -11.52
N LEU A 194 -2.08 -23.15 -11.17
CA LEU A 194 -1.35 -22.11 -11.89
C LEU A 194 0.13 -22.02 -11.46
N PRO A 195 1.04 -21.71 -12.40
CA PRO A 195 2.41 -21.31 -12.08
C PRO A 195 2.45 -20.14 -11.09
N PRO A 196 3.48 -20.05 -10.21
CA PRO A 196 3.55 -19.00 -9.18
C PRO A 196 3.48 -17.56 -9.69
N ASP A 197 4.05 -17.29 -10.87
CA ASP A 197 4.06 -15.98 -11.52
C ASP A 197 2.67 -15.59 -12.08
N LYS A 198 1.86 -16.57 -12.48
CA LYS A 198 0.49 -16.36 -12.95
C LYS A 198 -0.47 -16.24 -11.78
N LYS A 199 -0.32 -17.09 -10.76
CA LYS A 199 -1.13 -17.05 -9.54
C LYS A 199 -1.10 -15.68 -8.85
N SER A 200 0.08 -15.05 -8.75
CA SER A 200 0.24 -13.73 -8.10
C SER A 200 -0.44 -12.58 -8.86
N LYS A 201 -0.59 -12.71 -10.19
CA LYS A 201 -1.33 -11.75 -11.03
C LYS A 201 -2.84 -11.91 -10.86
N VAL A 202 -3.33 -13.14 -10.82
CA VAL A 202 -4.76 -13.45 -10.71
C VAL A 202 -5.33 -13.04 -9.35
N THR A 203 -4.61 -13.31 -8.26
CA THR A 203 -5.11 -12.99 -6.92
C THR A 203 -4.86 -11.53 -6.51
N GLY A 204 -4.21 -10.73 -7.36
CA GLY A 204 -3.72 -9.40 -6.99
C GLY A 204 -2.66 -9.43 -5.88
N MET A 205 -2.22 -10.62 -5.42
CA MET A 205 -1.21 -10.81 -4.38
C MET A 205 0.19 -10.68 -4.97
N SER A 206 0.45 -9.57 -5.64
CA SER A 206 1.82 -9.15 -5.97
C SER A 206 2.35 -8.33 -4.79
N GLY A 207 2.82 -9.03 -3.75
CA GLY A 207 3.61 -8.46 -2.65
C GLY A 207 2.80 -7.83 -1.52
N GLY A 208 2.66 -8.55 -0.40
CA GLY A 208 2.40 -7.93 0.90
C GLY A 208 1.07 -8.25 1.56
N THR A 209 0.68 -9.52 1.68
CA THR A 209 -0.20 -9.91 2.79
C THR A 209 0.16 -11.32 3.23
N ASN A 210 0.99 -11.41 4.27
CA ASN A 210 1.26 -12.64 4.99
C ASN A 210 -0.06 -13.11 5.63
N ILE A 211 -0.79 -14.00 4.95
CA ILE A 211 -1.79 -14.82 5.62
C ILE A 211 -0.99 -15.79 6.50
N ARG A 212 -0.85 -15.43 7.78
CA ARG A 212 -0.48 -16.38 8.82
C ARG A 212 -1.49 -17.52 8.74
N LYS A 213 -1.00 -18.72 8.40
CA LYS A 213 -1.74 -19.95 8.65
C LYS A 213 -2.04 -19.99 10.15
N SER A 214 -3.31 -19.86 10.52
CA SER A 214 -3.76 -20.26 11.85
C SER A 214 -3.68 -21.78 11.91
N GLN A 215 -2.74 -22.28 12.72
CA GLN A 215 -2.82 -23.61 13.31
C GLN A 215 -3.95 -23.66 14.34
#